data_AF-E8XBW6-F1
#
_entry.id   AF-E8XBW6-F1
#
_cell.length_a   1.000
_cell.length_b   1.000
_cell.length_c   1.000
_cell.angle_alpha   90.00
_cell.angle_beta   90.00
_cell.angle_gamma   90.00
#
_symmetry.space_group_name_H-M   'P 1'
#
loop_
_entity.id
_entity.type
_entity.pdbx_description
1 polymer ?
#
loop_
_entity_poly.entity_id
_entity_poly.type
_entity_poly.pdbx_seq_one_letter_code
_entity_poly.pdbx_strand_id
1 'polypeptide(L)'
;MVVDRLRTDLLNKLINARIDLAAYLQLRKAKGYMSVSESDTLRDNFFELNRELHDHALRQGLHLDQEEWNALRRAEGALAAAAVCLMSGHHDCPTFIAVNADKLENCLTTLTLSIQSLKAHSPLTQV
;
A
#
# COMPACT_ATOMS: atom_id res chain seq x y z
N MET A 1 0.23 10.22 -24.13
CA MET A 1 -1.05 10.17 -23.40
C MET A 1 -1.43 8.80 -22.80
N VAL A 2 -0.74 7.68 -23.07
CA VAL A 2 -1.00 6.39 -22.39
C VAL A 2 -0.20 6.24 -21.08
N VAL A 3 1.04 6.75 -21.06
CA VAL A 3 1.93 6.72 -19.89
C VAL A 3 1.35 7.49 -18.71
N ASP A 4 0.74 8.66 -18.97
CA ASP A 4 0.08 9.46 -17.93
C ASP A 4 -1.11 8.71 -17.31
N ARG A 5 -1.89 7.98 -18.12
CA ARG A 5 -3.03 7.19 -17.63
C ARG A 5 -2.59 6.04 -16.73
N LEU A 6 -1.55 5.31 -17.13
CA LEU A 6 -1.00 4.22 -16.33
C LEU A 6 -0.48 4.74 -14.98
N ARG A 7 0.25 5.86 -15.00
CA ARG A 7 0.76 6.49 -13.79
C ARG A 7 -0.36 6.93 -12.86
N THR A 8 -1.40 7.60 -13.38
CA THR A 8 -2.56 8.02 -12.58
C THR A 8 -3.32 6.82 -12.02
N ASP A 9 -3.50 5.75 -12.79
CA ASP A 9 -4.15 4.52 -12.34
C ASP A 9 -3.40 3.88 -11.16
N LEU A 10 -2.08 3.71 -11.29
CA LEU A 10 -1.24 3.16 -10.22
C LEU A 10 -1.26 4.03 -8.96
N LEU A 11 -1.21 5.35 -9.13
CA LEU A 11 -1.31 6.28 -8.01
C LEU A 11 -2.69 6.17 -7.32
N ASN A 12 -3.77 6.01 -8.07
CA ASN A 12 -5.11 5.80 -7.52
C ASN A 12 -5.20 4.47 -6.78
N LYS A 13 -4.62 3.38 -7.30
CA LYS A 13 -4.55 2.09 -6.61
C LYS A 13 -3.77 2.19 -5.30
N LEU A 14 -2.63 2.89 -5.29
CA LEU A 14 -1.87 3.19 -4.06
C LEU A 14 -2.69 3.99 -3.04
N ILE A 15 -3.45 4.99 -3.50
CA ILE A 15 -4.34 5.80 -2.66
C ILE A 15 -5.44 4.93 -2.05
N ASN A 16 -6.05 4.03 -2.82
CA ASN A 16 -7.08 3.11 -2.35
C ASN A 16 -6.50 2.13 -1.32
N ALA A 17 -5.36 1.50 -1.63
CA ALA A 17 -4.67 0.61 -0.69
C ALA A 17 -4.32 1.32 0.64
N ARG A 18 -3.91 2.59 0.58
CA ARG A 18 -3.70 3.42 1.78
C ARG A 18 -4.98 3.63 2.58
N ILE A 19 -6.11 3.87 1.92
CA ILE A 19 -7.42 4.04 2.58
C ILE A 19 -7.83 2.73 3.25
N ASP A 20 -7.70 1.61 2.56
CA ASP A 20 -8.05 0.29 3.09
C ASP A 20 -7.17 -0.07 4.28
N LEU A 21 -5.87 0.19 4.20
CA LEU A 21 -4.94 0.01 5.32
C LEU A 21 -5.30 0.88 6.52
N ALA A 22 -5.66 2.15 6.29
CA ALA A 22 -6.06 3.07 7.34
C ALA A 22 -7.37 2.64 8.02
N ALA A 23 -8.36 2.22 7.24
CA ALA A 23 -9.63 1.70 7.75
C ALA A 23 -9.42 0.43 8.57
N TYR A 24 -8.60 -0.50 8.05
CA TYR A 24 -8.22 -1.71 8.77
C TYR A 24 -7.48 -1.37 10.09
N LEU A 25 -6.53 -0.45 10.07
CA LEU A 25 -5.82 -0.03 11.28
C LEU A 25 -6.76 0.59 12.32
N GLN A 26 -7.69 1.45 11.90
CA GLN A 26 -8.68 2.06 12.79
C GLN A 26 -9.58 1.01 13.43
N LEU A 27 -10.10 0.06 12.63
CA LEU A 27 -10.90 -1.05 13.13
C LEU A 27 -10.12 -1.93 14.11
N ARG A 28 -8.85 -2.22 13.81
CA ARG A 28 -7.99 -3.01 14.70
C ARG A 28 -7.73 -2.28 16.01
N LYS A 29 -7.49 -0.96 15.98
CA LYS A 29 -7.30 -0.15 17.19
C LYS A 29 -8.58 -0.10 18.04
N ALA A 30 -9.75 -0.08 17.42
CA ALA A 30 -11.03 -0.07 18.12
C ALA A 30 -11.44 -1.44 18.70
N LYS A 31 -11.27 -2.52 17.93
CA LYS A 31 -11.70 -3.89 18.30
C LYS A 31 -10.63 -4.70 19.04
N GLY A 32 -9.35 -4.38 18.85
CA GLY A 32 -8.21 -5.16 19.34
C GLY A 32 -7.84 -6.36 18.46
N TYR A 33 -8.82 -6.93 17.76
CA TYR A 33 -8.69 -8.12 16.91
C TYR A 33 -9.31 -7.91 15.53
N MET A 34 -8.93 -8.74 14.57
CA MET A 34 -9.47 -8.77 13.22
C MET A 34 -9.82 -10.18 12.78
N SER A 35 -10.74 -10.35 11.83
CA SER A 35 -10.96 -11.67 11.25
C SER A 35 -9.75 -12.08 10.41
N VAL A 36 -9.38 -13.36 10.49
CA VAL A 36 -8.36 -13.94 9.61
C VAL A 36 -8.74 -13.73 8.14
N SER A 37 -10.01 -13.92 7.78
CA SER A 37 -10.50 -13.73 6.40
C SER A 37 -10.37 -12.29 5.89
N GLU A 38 -10.68 -11.29 6.73
CA GLU A 38 -10.50 -9.88 6.40
C GLU A 38 -9.01 -9.54 6.22
N SER A 39 -8.15 -10.10 7.08
CA SER A 39 -6.70 -9.92 7.03
C SER A 39 -6.10 -10.54 5.78
N ASP A 40 -6.54 -11.76 5.43
CA ASP A 40 -6.10 -12.49 4.24
C ASP A 40 -6.51 -11.75 2.97
N THR A 41 -7.76 -11.29 2.89
CA THR A 41 -8.25 -10.53 1.74
C THR A 41 -7.42 -9.25 1.53
N LEU A 42 -7.17 -8.49 2.61
CA LEU A 42 -6.38 -7.27 2.53
C LEU A 42 -4.92 -7.55 2.16
N ARG A 43 -4.34 -8.62 2.73
CA ARG A 43 -2.98 -9.08 2.43
C ARG A 43 -2.84 -9.42 0.94
N ASP A 44 -3.78 -10.21 0.41
CA ASP A 44 -3.73 -10.69 -0.96
C ASP A 44 -3.86 -9.51 -1.94
N ASN A 45 -4.74 -8.55 -1.65
CA ASN A 45 -4.83 -7.28 -2.39
C ASN A 45 -3.51 -6.50 -2.39
N PHE A 46 -2.81 -6.42 -1.25
CA PHE A 46 -1.51 -5.75 -1.19
C PHE A 46 -0.43 -6.50 -1.96
N PHE A 47 -0.41 -7.83 -1.94
CA PHE A 47 0.53 -8.61 -2.73
C PHE A 47 0.26 -8.51 -4.24
N GLU A 48 -1.00 -8.50 -4.65
CA GLU A 48 -1.37 -8.29 -6.04
C GLU A 48 -0.92 -6.89 -6.52
N LEU A 49 -1.25 -5.84 -5.76
CA LEU A 49 -0.82 -4.48 -6.09
C LEU A 49 0.71 -4.33 -6.11
N ASN A 50 1.40 -4.95 -5.15
CA ASN A 50 2.87 -4.94 -5.10
C ASN A 50 3.47 -5.59 -6.37
N ARG A 51 2.90 -6.72 -6.80
CA ARG A 51 3.32 -7.44 -7.99
C ARG A 51 3.06 -6.64 -9.26
N GLU A 52 1.90 -5.99 -9.37
CA GLU A 52 1.60 -5.06 -10.45
C GLU A 52 2.62 -3.92 -10.51
N LEU A 53 2.90 -3.27 -9.36
CA LEU A 53 3.88 -2.18 -9.27
C LEU A 53 5.28 -2.65 -9.71
N HIS A 54 5.69 -3.84 -9.27
CA HIS A 54 6.97 -4.44 -9.63
C HIS A 54 7.07 -4.76 -11.12
N ASP A 55 6.02 -5.33 -11.72
CA ASP A 55 5.97 -5.62 -13.15
C ASP A 55 6.01 -4.33 -14.00
N HIS A 56 5.29 -3.29 -13.57
CA HIS A 56 5.34 -1.98 -14.21
C HIS A 56 6.70 -1.30 -14.03
N ALA A 57 7.36 -1.52 -12.89
CA ALA A 57 8.71 -1.05 -12.65
C ALA A 57 9.72 -1.68 -13.60
N LEU A 58 9.64 -3.00 -13.79
CA LEU A 58 10.54 -3.78 -14.62
C LEU A 58 10.33 -3.52 -16.12
N ARG A 59 9.08 -3.31 -16.55
CA ARG A 59 8.71 -3.15 -17.97
C ARG A 59 9.01 -1.77 -18.57
N GLN A 60 9.71 -0.88 -17.86
CA GLN A 60 10.13 0.47 -18.34
C GLN A 60 8.99 1.38 -18.85
N GLY A 61 7.73 1.08 -18.51
CA GLY A 61 6.56 1.82 -19.02
C GLY A 61 6.30 3.17 -18.34
N LEU A 62 7.04 3.48 -17.27
CA LEU A 62 6.89 4.69 -16.47
C LEU A 62 8.15 5.55 -16.62
N HIS A 63 8.01 6.71 -17.27
CA HIS A 63 9.07 7.71 -17.38
C HIS A 63 9.13 8.52 -16.07
N LEU A 64 9.64 7.88 -15.02
CA LEU A 64 9.76 8.45 -13.67
C LEU A 64 11.17 8.99 -13.45
N ASP A 65 11.27 10.11 -12.77
CA ASP A 65 12.54 10.63 -12.27
C ASP A 65 13.07 9.77 -11.11
N GLN A 66 14.35 9.93 -10.78
CA GLN A 66 15.02 9.13 -9.75
C GLN A 66 14.34 9.26 -8.38
N GLU A 67 13.87 10.46 -8.02
CA GLU A 67 13.15 10.67 -6.77
C GLU A 67 11.79 9.96 -6.74
N GLU A 68 11.10 9.94 -7.87
CA GLU A 68 9.81 9.27 -8.03
C GLU A 68 9.96 7.75 -7.97
N TRP A 69 11.00 7.20 -8.60
CA TRP A 69 11.37 5.79 -8.46
C TRP A 69 11.68 5.42 -7.01
N ASN A 70 12.37 6.30 -6.29
CA ASN A 70 12.67 6.08 -4.88
C ASN A 70 11.42 6.19 -4.00
N ALA A 71 10.46 7.05 -4.33
CA ALA A 71 9.18 7.10 -3.67
C ALA A 71 8.33 5.86 -3.98
N LEU A 72 8.32 5.39 -5.22
CA LEU A 72 7.61 4.19 -5.64
C LEU A 72 8.15 2.94 -4.93
N ARG A 73 9.47 2.75 -4.89
CA ARG A 73 10.11 1.64 -4.15
C ARG A 73 9.83 1.70 -2.65
N ARG A 74 9.76 2.90 -2.06
CA ARG A 74 9.35 3.06 -0.65
C ARG A 74 7.89 2.66 -0.43
N ALA A 75 7.00 3.02 -1.36
CA ALA A 75 5.59 2.59 -1.33
C ALA A 75 5.45 1.07 -1.47
N GLU A 76 6.18 0.46 -2.42
CA GLU A 76 6.25 -0.99 -2.62
C GLU A 76 6.73 -1.71 -1.35
N GLY A 77 7.84 -1.25 -0.77
CA GLY A 77 8.37 -1.79 0.47
C GLY A 77 7.40 -1.67 1.64
N ALA A 78 6.68 -0.54 1.75
CA ALA A 78 5.66 -0.34 2.78
C ALA A 78 4.45 -1.28 2.60
N LEU A 79 4.00 -1.50 1.37
CA LEU A 79 2.93 -2.46 1.06
C LEU A 79 3.34 -3.90 1.37
N ALA A 80 4.55 -4.30 0.97
CA ALA A 80 5.07 -5.63 1.29
C ALA A 80 5.21 -5.82 2.80
N ALA A 81 5.73 -4.81 3.52
CA ALA A 81 5.85 -4.86 4.97
C ALA A 81 4.47 -4.93 5.66
N ALA A 82 3.46 -4.20 5.17
CA ALA A 82 2.09 -4.28 5.66
C ALA A 82 1.50 -5.68 5.43
N ALA A 83 1.65 -6.24 4.22
CA ALA A 83 1.19 -7.59 3.89
C ALA A 83 1.85 -8.67 4.79
N VAL A 84 3.16 -8.56 5.01
CA VAL A 84 3.88 -9.45 5.94
C VAL A 84 3.40 -9.26 7.38
N CYS A 85 3.13 -8.02 7.79
CA CYS A 85 2.58 -7.76 9.12
C CYS A 85 1.24 -8.48 9.32
N LEU A 86 0.38 -8.49 8.30
CA LEU A 86 -0.91 -9.21 8.32
C LEU A 86 -0.75 -10.73 8.42
N MET A 87 0.34 -11.33 7.91
CA MET A 87 0.64 -12.76 8.07
C MET A 87 1.12 -13.13 9.47
N SER A 88 1.80 -12.20 10.15
CA SER A 88 2.53 -12.48 11.39
C SER A 88 1.75 -12.21 12.69
N GLY A 89 0.44 -12.00 12.59
CA GLY A 89 -0.39 -11.71 13.77
C GLY A 89 -0.55 -12.92 14.69
N HIS A 90 -0.81 -12.66 15.98
CA HIS A 90 -1.04 -13.73 16.95
C HIS A 90 -2.43 -14.35 16.74
N HIS A 91 -2.49 -15.66 16.53
CA HIS A 91 -3.73 -16.42 16.37
C HIS A 91 -4.14 -16.98 17.73
N ASP A 92 -5.03 -16.28 18.44
CA ASP A 92 -5.68 -16.81 19.64
C ASP A 92 -6.69 -17.93 19.27
N CYS A 93 -7.22 -17.90 18.05
CA CYS A 93 -8.17 -18.88 17.52
C CYS A 93 -8.16 -18.86 15.97
N PRO A 94 -8.73 -19.88 15.28
CA PRO A 94 -8.67 -19.95 13.81
C PRO A 94 -9.41 -18.83 13.08
N THR A 95 -10.29 -18.10 13.77
CA THR A 95 -11.16 -17.08 13.16
C THR A 95 -10.65 -15.65 13.36
N PHE A 96 -9.86 -15.40 14.40
CA PHE A 96 -9.39 -14.06 14.78
C PHE A 96 -7.88 -13.99 14.90
N ILE A 97 -7.34 -12.83 14.53
CA ILE A 97 -5.90 -12.53 14.54
C ILE A 97 -5.64 -11.17 15.17
N ALA A 98 -4.62 -11.10 16.04
CA ALA A 98 -4.11 -9.87 16.61
C ALA A 98 -2.89 -9.40 15.82
N VAL A 99 -3.11 -8.49 14.88
CA VAL A 99 -2.04 -7.87 14.08
C VAL A 99 -1.39 -6.72 14.85
N ASN A 100 -0.10 -6.49 14.65
CA ASN A 100 0.63 -5.39 15.30
C ASN A 100 0.21 -4.01 14.71
N ALA A 101 -0.49 -3.20 15.49
CA ALA A 101 -0.96 -1.88 15.05
C ALA A 101 0.18 -0.91 14.74
N ASP A 102 1.23 -0.89 15.58
CA ASP A 102 2.32 0.09 15.46
C ASP A 102 3.12 -0.13 14.18
N LYS A 103 3.34 -1.40 13.81
CA LYS A 103 3.95 -1.77 12.53
C LYS A 103 3.09 -1.32 11.35
N LEU A 104 1.77 -1.56 11.40
CA LEU A 104 0.85 -1.12 10.34
C LEU A 104 0.79 0.41 10.24
N GLU A 105 0.85 1.13 11.36
CA GLU A 105 0.88 2.59 11.40
C GLU A 105 2.16 3.16 10.78
N ASN A 106 3.32 2.55 11.06
CA ASN A 106 4.57 2.90 10.40
C ASN A 106 4.53 2.65 8.89
N CYS A 107 3.93 1.53 8.47
CA CYS A 107 3.73 1.23 7.04
C CYS A 107 2.80 2.26 6.39
N LEU A 108 1.68 2.60 7.05
CA LEU A 108 0.73 3.60 6.57
C LEU A 108 1.36 4.98 6.45
N THR A 109 2.17 5.38 7.42
CA THR A 109 2.91 6.65 7.40
C THR A 109 3.88 6.69 6.24
N THR A 110 4.67 5.63 6.05
CA THR A 110 5.63 5.51 4.94
C THR A 110 4.92 5.54 3.58
N LEU A 111 3.81 4.83 3.45
CA LEU A 111 3.00 4.81 2.22
C LEU A 111 2.40 6.19 1.94
N THR A 112 1.92 6.89 2.97
CA THR A 112 1.36 8.24 2.86
C THR A 112 2.39 9.25 2.37
N LEU A 113 3.58 9.26 2.97
CA LEU A 113 4.69 10.13 2.56
C LEU A 113 5.11 9.83 1.12
N SER A 114 5.20 8.55 0.76
CA SER A 114 5.56 8.14 -0.60
C SER A 114 4.54 8.59 -1.64
N ILE A 115 3.24 8.44 -1.35
CA ILE A 115 2.15 8.93 -2.22
C ILE A 115 2.20 10.46 -2.33
N GLN A 116 2.47 11.18 -1.24
CA GLN A 116 2.61 12.65 -1.27
C GLN A 116 3.77 13.08 -2.15
N SER A 117 4.94 12.43 -2.04
CA SER A 117 6.06 12.68 -2.93
C SER A 117 5.68 12.40 -4.39
N LEU A 118 5.06 11.26 -4.70
CA LEU A 118 4.62 10.92 -6.06
C LEU A 118 3.58 11.92 -6.63
N LYS A 119 2.71 12.48 -5.78
CA LYS A 119 1.76 13.52 -6.15
C LYS A 119 2.43 14.86 -6.43
N ALA A 120 3.40 15.26 -5.61
CA ALA A 120 4.11 16.53 -5.77
C ALA A 120 4.87 16.62 -7.11
N HIS A 121 5.31 15.46 -7.63
CA HIS A 121 6.04 15.36 -8.90
C HIS A 121 5.11 15.13 -10.11
N SER A 122 3.81 14.92 -9.91
CA SER A 122 2.83 15.09 -10.99
C SER A 122 2.62 16.60 -11.14
N PRO A 123 3.17 17.27 -12.18
CA PRO A 123 2.83 18.66 -12.39
C PRO A 123 1.32 18.73 -12.55
N LEU A 124 0.72 19.62 -11.75
CA LEU A 124 -0.64 20.09 -11.90
C LEU A 124 -0.88 20.40 -13.39
N THR A 125 -1.44 19.44 -14.12
CA THR A 125 -2.16 19.78 -15.34
C THR A 125 -3.50 20.31 -14.84
N GLN A 126 -3.46 21.58 -14.39
CA GLN A 126 -4.66 22.40 -14.29
C GLN A 126 -5.30 22.40 -15.68
N VAL A 127 -6.52 21.87 -15.76
CA VAL A 127 -7.49 22.25 -16.77
C VAL A 127 -8.68 22.84 -16.03
#